data_AF-A0AAW5TJQ1-F1
#
_entry.id   AF-A0AAW5TJQ1-F1
#
_cell.length_a   1.000
_cell.length_b   1.000
_cell.length_c   1.000
_cell.angle_alpha   90.00
_cell.angle_beta   90.00
_cell.angle_gamma   90.00
#
_symmetry.space_group_name_H-M   'P 1'
#
loop_
_entity.id
_entity.type
_entity.pdbx_description
1 polymer ?
#
loop_
_entity_poly.entity_id
_entity_poly.type
_entity_poly.pdbx_seq_one_letter_code
_entity_poly.pdbx_strand_id
1 'polypeptide(L)'
;MIINEGLRAVREIRALFPEKPILADVRIAEAGSLIARNCFEAGASWVSCVAGASLTTIEQVVKVAEGFHGEVQVELAEEHYT
;
A
#
# COMPACT_ATOMS: atom_id res chain seq x y z
N MET A 1 7.36 5.03 -13.38
CA MET A 1 7.47 3.76 -12.63
C MET A 1 6.45 2.78 -13.18
N ILE A 2 6.81 1.50 -13.36
CA ILE A 2 5.89 0.45 -13.83
C ILE A 2 4.64 0.34 -12.93
N ILE A 3 4.77 0.65 -11.63
CA ILE A 3 3.66 0.68 -10.68
C ILE A 3 2.48 1.56 -11.15
N ASN A 4 2.72 2.68 -11.84
CA ASN A 4 1.61 3.55 -12.27
C ASN A 4 0.67 2.87 -13.29
N GLU A 5 1.20 1.95 -14.11
CA GLU A 5 0.38 1.15 -15.03
C GLU A 5 -0.51 0.18 -14.25
N GLY A 6 0.02 -0.45 -13.20
CA GLY A 6 -0.75 -1.31 -12.29
C GLY A 6 -1.83 -0.56 -11.51
N LEU A 7 -1.57 0.70 -11.12
CA LEU A 7 -2.51 1.53 -10.37
C LEU A 7 -3.73 1.99 -11.18
N ARG A 8 -3.74 1.79 -12.51
CA ARG A 8 -4.96 1.98 -13.30
C ARG A 8 -6.10 1.06 -12.81
N ALA A 9 -5.79 -0.19 -12.47
CA ALA A 9 -6.77 -1.13 -11.94
C ALA A 9 -7.37 -0.63 -10.61
N VAL A 10 -6.55 -0.07 -9.71
CA VAL A 10 -7.01 0.51 -8.44
C VAL A 10 -8.01 1.64 -8.69
N ARG A 11 -7.73 2.54 -9.63
CA ARG A 11 -8.63 3.64 -10.00
C ARG A 11 -9.95 3.14 -10.56
N GLU A 12 -9.91 2.16 -11.45
CA GLU A 12 -11.11 1.58 -12.06
C GLU A 12 -11.97 0.84 -11.01
N ILE A 13 -11.35 0.09 -10.09
CA ILE A 13 -12.05 -0.57 -8.98
C ILE A 13 -12.68 0.47 -8.05
N ARG A 14 -11.96 1.54 -7.68
CA ARG A 14 -12.52 2.63 -6.87
C ARG A 14 -13.72 3.29 -7.54
N ALA A 15 -13.67 3.49 -8.86
CA ALA A 15 -14.78 4.08 -9.60
C ALA A 15 -16.04 3.17 -9.60
N LEU A 16 -15.86 1.85 -9.68
CA LEU A 16 -16.96 0.87 -9.63
C LEU A 16 -17.49 0.62 -8.22
N PHE A 17 -16.63 0.72 -7.21
CA PHE A 17 -16.93 0.37 -5.82
C PHE A 17 -16.46 1.46 -4.84
N PRO A 18 -17.07 2.66 -4.87
CA PRO A 18 -16.59 3.84 -4.14
C PRO A 18 -16.53 3.68 -2.63
N GLU A 19 -17.37 2.80 -2.05
CA GLU A 19 -17.48 2.60 -0.60
C GLU A 19 -16.70 1.39 -0.09
N LYS A 20 -16.12 0.58 -0.98
CA LYS A 20 -15.43 -0.66 -0.57
C LYS A 20 -13.98 -0.37 -0.18
N PRO A 21 -13.46 -1.00 0.88
CA PRO A 21 -12.02 -1.02 1.12
C PRO A 21 -11.29 -1.65 -0.07
N ILE A 22 -10.20 -1.03 -0.51
CA ILE A 22 -9.36 -1.53 -1.60
C ILE A 22 -7.94 -1.69 -1.07
N LEU A 23 -7.41 -2.90 -1.13
CA LEU A 23 -6.00 -3.18 -0.85
C LEU A 23 -5.19 -3.05 -2.15
N ALA A 24 -4.21 -2.16 -2.17
CA ALA A 24 -3.13 -2.18 -3.13
C ALA A 24 -2.01 -3.07 -2.58
N ASP A 25 -1.99 -4.33 -3.02
CA ASP A 25 -0.98 -5.32 -2.63
C ASP A 25 0.32 -5.09 -3.42
N VAL A 26 1.12 -4.13 -2.95
CA VAL A 26 2.35 -3.65 -3.61
C VAL A 26 3.62 -4.14 -2.95
N ARG A 27 3.52 -4.82 -1.79
CA ARG A 27 4.66 -5.41 -1.07
C ARG A 27 5.83 -4.43 -0.91
N ILE A 28 5.55 -3.25 -0.36
CA ILE A 28 6.55 -2.17 -0.21
C ILE A 28 7.73 -2.67 0.62
N ALA A 29 8.91 -2.67 0.00
CA ALA A 29 10.18 -2.97 0.66
C ALA A 29 11.07 -1.72 0.82
N GLU A 30 10.95 -0.78 -0.12
CA GLU A 30 11.74 0.46 -0.20
C GLU A 30 10.87 1.61 -0.74
N ALA A 31 11.41 2.84 -0.72
CA ALA A 31 10.74 4.04 -1.23
C ALA A 31 9.32 4.24 -0.65
N GLY A 32 9.15 3.96 0.64
CA GLY A 32 7.84 3.83 1.30
C GLY A 32 6.90 5.00 1.08
N SER A 33 7.36 6.23 1.30
CA SER A 33 6.52 7.42 1.13
C SER A 33 6.01 7.59 -0.31
N LEU A 34 6.86 7.32 -1.31
CA LEU A 34 6.52 7.52 -2.72
C LEU A 34 5.51 6.48 -3.19
N ILE A 35 5.78 5.20 -2.90
CA ILE A 35 4.92 4.11 -3.36
C ILE A 35 3.56 4.18 -2.65
N ALA A 36 3.55 4.38 -1.33
CA ALA A 36 2.31 4.52 -0.57
C ALA A 36 1.45 5.68 -1.09
N ARG A 37 2.06 6.86 -1.30
CA ARG A 37 1.35 8.03 -1.82
C ARG A 37 0.70 7.75 -3.16
N ASN A 38 1.43 7.14 -4.10
CA ASN A 38 0.87 6.80 -5.40
C ASN A 38 -0.33 5.85 -5.28
N CYS A 39 -0.29 4.88 -4.36
CA CYS A 39 -1.39 3.94 -4.14
C CYS A 39 -2.63 4.62 -3.56
N PHE A 40 -2.45 5.46 -2.54
CA PHE A 40 -3.57 6.19 -1.92
C PHE A 40 -4.16 7.24 -2.87
N GLU A 41 -3.34 7.95 -3.66
CA GLU A 41 -3.80 8.86 -4.71
C GLU A 41 -4.56 8.12 -5.84
N ALA A 42 -4.27 6.84 -6.06
CA ALA A 42 -5.03 5.99 -6.98
C ALA A 42 -6.37 5.50 -6.39
N GLY A 43 -6.62 5.73 -5.09
CA GLY A 43 -7.87 5.37 -4.43
C GLY A 43 -7.81 4.11 -3.56
N ALA A 44 -6.62 3.58 -3.27
CA ALA A 44 -6.46 2.50 -2.30
C ALA A 44 -6.91 2.95 -0.90
N SER A 45 -7.51 2.03 -0.15
CA SER A 45 -7.77 2.21 1.29
C SER A 45 -6.62 1.67 2.12
N TRP A 46 -5.99 0.59 1.65
CA TRP A 46 -4.88 -0.08 2.33
C TRP A 46 -3.72 -0.30 1.37
N VAL A 47 -2.51 -0.36 1.92
CA VAL A 47 -1.29 -0.77 1.21
C VAL A 47 -0.56 -1.84 2.02
N SER A 48 0.24 -2.66 1.34
CA SER A 48 1.03 -3.69 2.01
C SER A 48 2.54 -3.41 2.01
N CYS A 49 3.21 -3.82 3.09
CA CYS A 49 4.66 -3.82 3.25
C CYS A 49 5.14 -5.27 3.46
N VAL A 50 6.32 -5.61 2.95
CA VAL A 50 6.95 -6.89 3.31
C VAL A 50 7.45 -6.85 4.75
N ALA A 51 7.36 -7.97 5.49
CA ALA A 51 7.88 -8.05 6.86
C ALA A 51 9.38 -7.70 6.98
N GLY A 52 10.16 -7.94 5.92
CA GLY A 52 11.58 -7.59 5.87
C GLY A 52 11.89 -6.12 5.58
N ALA A 53 10.87 -5.27 5.39
CA ALA A 53 11.09 -3.84 5.17
C ALA A 53 11.71 -3.19 6.41
N SER A 54 12.59 -2.22 6.22
CA SER A 54 13.16 -1.49 7.35
C SER A 54 12.07 -0.78 8.14
N LEU A 55 12.24 -0.65 9.47
CA LEU A 55 11.30 0.11 10.31
C LEU A 55 11.11 1.54 9.80
N THR A 56 12.18 2.19 9.35
CA THR A 56 12.11 3.52 8.73
C THR A 56 11.21 3.55 7.49
N THR A 57 11.25 2.50 6.66
CA THR A 57 10.34 2.38 5.51
C THR A 57 8.90 2.18 5.95
N ILE A 58 8.65 1.34 6.97
CA ILE A 58 7.29 1.14 7.50
C ILE A 58 6.75 2.45 8.09
N GLU A 59 7.54 3.17 8.88
CA GLU A 59 7.18 4.49 9.45
C GLU A 59 6.82 5.50 8.35
N GLN A 60 7.59 5.53 7.26
CA GLN A 60 7.28 6.37 6.09
C GLN A 60 5.93 6.03 5.48
N VAL A 61 5.62 4.75 5.31
CA VAL A 61 4.34 4.28 4.75
C VAL A 61 3.20 4.64 5.70
N VAL A 62 3.34 4.37 7.00
CA VAL A 62 2.34 4.71 8.04
C VAL A 62 2.03 6.20 8.03
N LYS A 63 3.06 7.06 8.02
CA LYS A 63 2.88 8.51 7.99
C LYS A 63 2.10 9.00 6.76
N VAL A 64 2.32 8.36 5.61
CA VAL A 64 1.53 8.67 4.41
C VAL A 64 0.10 8.16 4.54
N ALA A 65 -0.09 6.92 5.02
CA ALA A 65 -1.41 6.32 5.20
C ALA A 65 -2.31 7.18 6.12
N GLU A 66 -1.78 7.68 7.24
CA GLU A 66 -2.49 8.60 8.14
C GLU A 66 -3.05 9.83 7.41
N GLY A 67 -2.26 10.42 6.50
CA GLY A 67 -2.67 11.58 5.72
C GLY A 67 -3.78 11.32 4.70
N PHE A 68 -4.03 10.05 4.37
CA PHE A 68 -5.10 9.61 3.47
C PHE A 68 -6.22 8.85 4.19
N HIS A 69 -6.18 8.78 5.53
CA HIS A 69 -7.08 7.93 6.33
C HIS A 69 -7.06 6.46 5.89
N GLY A 70 -5.90 5.99 5.43
CA GLY A 70 -5.66 4.62 5.01
C GLY A 70 -4.95 3.79 6.08
N GLU A 71 -4.80 2.51 5.82
CA GLU A 71 -4.12 1.57 6.71
C GLU A 71 -2.96 0.85 6.02
N VAL A 72 -2.06 0.31 6.83
CA VAL A 72 -0.87 -0.42 6.38
C VAL A 72 -0.96 -1.85 6.87
N GLN A 73 -0.83 -2.80 5.95
CA GLN A 73 -0.73 -4.22 6.28
C GLN A 73 0.72 -4.66 6.18
N VAL A 74 1.22 -5.41 7.17
CA VAL A 74 2.54 -6.03 7.12
C VAL A 74 2.36 -7.51 6.76
N GLU A 75 2.92 -7.89 5.62
CA GLU A 75 2.86 -9.26 5.12
C GLU A 75 3.96 -10.11 5.77
N LEU A 76 3.53 -11.05 6.61
CA LEU A 76 4.40 -12.00 7.28
C LEU A 76 5.01 -12.99 6.28
N ALA A 77 6.29 -13.29 6.45
CA ALA A 77 6.97 -14.37 5.73
C ALA A 77 6.57 -15.76 6.26
N GLU A 78 6.70 -16.80 5.42
CA GLU A 78 6.35 -18.19 5.75
C GLU A 78 7.06 -18.71 7.01
N GLU A 79 8.29 -18.25 7.26
CA GLU A 79 9.11 -18.56 8.43
C GLU A 79 8.50 -18.08 9.77
N HIS A 80 7.47 -17.24 9.76
CA HIS A 80 6.73 -16.83 10.97
C HIS A 80 5.52 -17.72 11.31
N TYR A 81 5.25 -18.77 10.50
CA TYR A 81 4.14 -19.70 10.72
C TYR A 81 4.60 -21.08 11.24
N THR A 82 5.91 -21.26 11.47
CA THR A 82 6.53 -22.52 11.94
C THR A 82 7.11 -22.35 13.33
#